data_AF-O77716-F1
#
_entry.id   AF-O77716-F1
#
_cell.length_a   1.000
_cell.length_b   1.000
_cell.length_c   1.000
_cell.angle_alpha   90.00
_cell.angle_beta   90.00
_cell.angle_gamma   90.00
#
_symmetry.space_group_name_H-M   'P 1'
#
loop_
_entity.id
_entity.type
_entity.pdbx_description
1 polymer ?
#
loop_
_entity_poly.entity_id
_entity_poly.type
_entity_poly.pdbx_seq_one_letter_code
_entity_poly.pdbx_strand_id
1 'polypeptide(L)'
;KPKWEKTQITYRIIGYTPDLDPETVDDAFARAFRVWSDVTPLRFSRIHDGEADIMINFGRWEHGDGYPFDGKDGLLAHAFAPGPGVGGDSHFDDDELWTLGEGQVVRVKYGNAD
;
A
#
# COMPACT_ATOMS: atom_id res chain seq x y z
N LYS A 1 -21.84 -5.53 -9.20
CA LYS A 1 -20.42 -5.14 -9.37
C LYS A 1 -19.85 -4.93 -7.96
N PRO A 2 -18.59 -5.29 -7.70
CA PRO A 2 -17.97 -5.08 -6.38
C PRO A 2 -18.03 -3.61 -5.98
N LYS A 3 -18.38 -3.33 -4.73
CA LYS A 3 -18.53 -1.99 -4.17
C LYS A 3 -18.48 -2.09 -2.64
N TRP A 4 -17.87 -1.10 -1.99
CA TRP A 4 -18.00 -0.94 -0.54
C TRP A 4 -19.44 -0.54 -0.17
N GLU A 5 -20.05 -1.29 0.75
CA GLU A 5 -21.39 -1.00 1.29
C GLU A 5 -21.38 0.09 2.37
N LYS A 6 -20.21 0.67 2.63
CA LYS A 6 -19.98 1.78 3.56
C LYS A 6 -19.06 2.81 2.92
N THR A 7 -19.05 4.02 3.48
CA THR A 7 -18.19 5.12 3.00
C THR A 7 -16.98 5.38 3.88
N GLN A 8 -16.98 4.90 5.13
CA GLN A 8 -15.80 4.92 6.00
C GLN A 8 -15.04 3.61 5.80
N ILE A 9 -13.89 3.69 5.16
CA ILE A 9 -13.03 2.56 4.81
C ILE A 9 -11.77 2.66 5.66
N THR A 10 -11.43 1.57 6.33
CA THR A 10 -10.19 1.46 7.10
C THR A 10 -9.11 0.84 6.24
N TYR A 11 -7.87 1.30 6.40
CA TYR A 11 -6.72 0.62 5.81
C TYR A 11 -5.64 0.39 6.87
N ARG A 12 -4.82 -0.64 6.67
CA ARG A 12 -3.70 -0.95 7.54
C ARG A 12 -2.50 -1.34 6.69
N ILE A 13 -1.35 -0.74 7.00
CA ILE A 13 -0.07 -1.13 6.41
C ILE A 13 0.51 -2.20 7.32
N ILE A 14 0.62 -3.43 6.80
CA ILE A 14 1.16 -4.58 7.54
C ILE A 14 2.64 -4.85 7.22
N GLY A 15 3.09 -4.45 6.04
CA GLY A 15 4.49 -4.53 5.63
C GLY A 15 4.94 -3.25 4.94
N TYR A 16 6.25 -3.02 4.96
CA TYR A 16 6.92 -1.89 4.34
C TYR A 16 8.03 -2.40 3.43
N THR A 17 8.34 -1.64 2.39
CA THR A 17 9.56 -1.81 1.60
C THR A 17 10.78 -1.23 2.34
N PRO A 18 11.97 -1.83 2.22
CA PRO A 18 13.21 -1.24 2.73
C PRO A 18 13.69 -0.01 1.92
N ASP A 19 13.12 0.27 0.75
CA ASP A 19 13.60 1.32 -0.15
C ASP A 19 13.19 2.73 0.29
N LEU A 20 12.15 2.83 1.11
CA LEU A 20 11.58 4.09 1.58
C LEU A 20 11.48 4.06 3.10
N ASP A 21 11.70 5.19 3.75
CA ASP A 21 11.46 5.27 5.18
C ASP A 21 9.95 5.19 5.48
N PRO A 22 9.55 4.66 6.65
CA PRO A 22 8.14 4.41 6.95
C PRO A 22 7.24 5.64 6.82
N GLU A 23 7.71 6.84 7.13
CA GLU A 23 6.91 8.07 7.00
C GLU A 23 6.62 8.39 5.52
N THR A 24 7.59 8.17 4.63
CA THR A 24 7.41 8.35 3.18
C THR A 24 6.41 7.34 2.63
N VAL A 25 6.48 6.07 3.06
CA VAL A 25 5.50 5.04 2.67
C VAL A 25 4.10 5.38 3.18
N ASP A 26 3.99 5.78 4.45
CA ASP A 26 2.73 6.17 5.08
C ASP A 26 2.06 7.34 4.35
N ASP A 27 2.83 8.37 4.03
CA ASP A 27 2.36 9.53 3.28
C ASP A 27 1.99 9.16 1.84
N ALA A 28 2.78 8.32 1.16
CA ALA A 28 2.49 7.87 -0.20
C ALA A 28 1.11 7.18 -0.27
N PHE A 29 0.80 6.26 0.64
CA PHE A 29 -0.51 5.61 0.68
C PHE A 29 -1.62 6.58 1.09
N ALA A 30 -1.39 7.47 2.06
CA ALA A 30 -2.38 8.48 2.44
C ALA A 30 -2.74 9.40 1.25
N ARG A 31 -1.75 9.86 0.48
CA ARG A 31 -1.95 10.65 -0.74
C ARG A 31 -2.64 9.84 -1.83
N ALA A 32 -2.31 8.55 -1.99
CA ALA A 32 -2.99 7.68 -2.95
C ALA A 32 -4.48 7.53 -2.63
N PHE A 33 -4.86 7.31 -1.36
CA PHE A 33 -6.27 7.28 -0.95
C PHE A 33 -6.97 8.63 -1.14
N ARG A 34 -6.24 9.73 -0.94
CA ARG A 34 -6.79 11.08 -1.11
C ARG A 34 -7.32 11.33 -2.52
N VAL A 35 -6.64 10.79 -3.54
CA VAL A 35 -7.10 10.89 -4.95
C VAL A 35 -8.55 10.45 -5.10
N TRP A 36 -8.97 9.40 -4.39
CA TRP A 36 -10.34 8.89 -4.43
C TRP A 36 -11.29 9.67 -3.51
N SER A 37 -10.86 10.05 -2.31
CA SER A 37 -11.70 10.80 -1.37
C SER A 37 -11.97 12.23 -1.82
N ASP A 38 -11.08 12.84 -2.60
CA ASP A 38 -11.26 14.21 -3.10
C ASP A 38 -12.48 14.34 -4.04
N VAL A 39 -12.93 13.23 -4.64
CA VAL A 39 -14.01 13.22 -5.64
C VAL A 39 -15.16 12.27 -5.30
N THR A 40 -15.15 11.65 -4.11
CA THR A 40 -16.21 10.74 -3.66
C THR A 40 -16.57 11.01 -2.19
N PRO A 41 -17.70 10.48 -1.69
CA PRO A 41 -17.99 10.50 -0.26
C PRO A 41 -17.11 9.55 0.58
N LEU A 42 -16.19 8.80 -0.02
CA LEU A 42 -15.34 7.84 0.69
C LEU A 42 -14.37 8.57 1.61
N ARG A 43 -14.15 8.00 2.79
CA ARG A 43 -13.18 8.47 3.78
C ARG A 43 -12.31 7.29 4.17
N PHE A 44 -11.00 7.48 4.07
CA PHE A 44 -10.02 6.47 4.43
C PHE A 44 -9.40 6.81 5.77
N SER A 45 -9.37 5.86 6.69
CA SER A 45 -8.75 6.04 8.01
C SER A 45 -7.79 4.90 8.29
N ARG A 46 -6.53 5.24 8.58
CA ARG A 46 -5.54 4.24 8.97
C ARG A 46 -5.85 3.67 10.34
N ILE A 47 -5.80 2.35 10.47
CA ILE A 47 -5.76 1.65 11.75
C ILE A 47 -4.42 0.91 11.91
N HIS A 48 -4.05 0.61 13.16
CA HIS A 48 -2.73 0.06 13.49
C HIS A 48 -2.80 -1.34 14.10
N ASP A 49 -3.99 -1.79 14.48
CA ASP A 49 -4.25 -3.10 15.06
C ASP A 49 -5.56 -3.66 14.49
N GLY A 50 -5.71 -4.99 14.53
CA GLY A 50 -6.87 -5.69 13.97
C GLY A 50 -6.89 -5.74 12.43
N GLU A 51 -7.99 -6.26 11.92
CA GLU A 51 -8.23 -6.41 10.48
C GLU A 51 -8.90 -5.14 9.92
N ALA A 52 -8.36 -4.62 8.81
CA ALA A 52 -8.87 -3.45 8.12
C ALA A 52 -9.66 -3.86 6.88
N ASP A 53 -10.36 -2.91 6.26
CA ASP A 53 -11.03 -3.15 4.96
C ASP A 53 -10.03 -3.29 3.81
N ILE A 54 -8.84 -2.68 3.95
CA ILE A 54 -7.75 -2.75 2.97
C ILE A 54 -6.47 -3.04 3.74
N MET A 55 -5.95 -4.26 3.62
CA MET A 55 -4.62 -4.59 4.12
C MET A 55 -3.59 -4.33 3.03
N ILE A 56 -2.56 -3.55 3.36
CA ILE A 56 -1.50 -3.14 2.45
C ILE A 56 -0.22 -3.87 2.84
N ASN A 57 0.37 -4.62 1.91
CA ASN A 57 1.59 -5.38 2.15
C ASN A 57 2.56 -5.32 0.98
N PHE A 58 3.85 -5.48 1.31
CA PHE A 58 4.90 -5.75 0.34
C PHE A 58 5.26 -7.24 0.44
N GLY A 59 5.33 -7.92 -0.69
CA GLY A 59 5.60 -9.36 -0.77
C GLY A 59 6.33 -9.71 -2.06
N ARG A 60 7.01 -10.86 -2.10
CA ARG A 60 7.79 -11.30 -3.27
C ARG A 60 7.28 -12.62 -3.77
N TRP A 61 7.36 -12.85 -5.08
CA TRP A 61 6.96 -14.12 -5.69
C TRP A 61 5.58 -14.57 -5.16
N GLU A 62 5.44 -15.83 -4.75
CA GLU A 62 4.27 -16.28 -4.00
C GLU A 62 4.27 -15.69 -2.58
N HIS A 63 3.24 -14.92 -2.27
CA HIS A 63 3.11 -14.15 -1.03
C HIS A 63 1.83 -14.45 -0.25
N GLY A 64 1.18 -15.59 -0.52
CA GLY A 64 0.16 -16.18 0.35
C GLY A 64 -1.28 -16.09 -0.16
N ASP A 65 -1.48 -15.60 -1.39
CA ASP A 65 -2.80 -15.48 -2.02
C ASP A 65 -2.94 -16.32 -3.32
N GLY A 66 -1.88 -17.01 -3.75
CA GLY A 66 -1.88 -17.86 -4.95
C GLY A 66 -1.71 -17.10 -6.26
N TYR A 67 -1.43 -15.79 -6.21
CA TYR A 67 -1.16 -14.92 -7.36
C TYR A 67 0.27 -14.38 -7.26
N PRO A 68 1.28 -15.18 -7.66
CA PRO A 68 2.67 -14.82 -7.41
C PRO A 68 3.12 -13.65 -8.29
N PHE A 69 4.00 -12.81 -7.72
CA PHE A 69 4.81 -11.85 -8.47
C PHE A 69 5.94 -12.53 -9.26
N ASP A 70 6.67 -11.77 -10.08
CA ASP A 70 7.68 -12.25 -11.03
C ASP A 70 9.10 -11.72 -10.77
N GLY A 71 9.32 -11.03 -9.64
CA GLY A 71 10.58 -10.42 -9.29
C GLY A 71 10.74 -9.08 -10.00
N LYS A 72 11.98 -8.59 -10.10
CA LYS A 72 12.25 -7.23 -10.60
C LYS A 72 11.59 -6.91 -11.96
N ASP A 73 11.06 -5.70 -12.03
CA ASP A 73 10.31 -5.04 -13.07
C ASP A 73 8.88 -5.61 -13.22
N GLY A 74 8.52 -6.18 -14.38
CA GLY A 74 7.32 -7.02 -14.51
C GLY A 74 6.02 -6.54 -13.84
N LEU A 75 5.42 -7.41 -13.02
CA LEU A 75 4.21 -7.18 -12.24
C LEU A 75 4.51 -6.39 -10.97
N LEU A 76 4.19 -5.09 -11.00
CA LEU A 76 4.51 -4.20 -9.88
C LEU A 76 3.64 -4.41 -8.63
N ALA A 77 2.36 -4.73 -8.82
CA ALA A 77 1.37 -4.79 -7.75
C ALA A 77 0.07 -5.43 -8.22
N HIS A 78 -0.76 -5.87 -7.28
CA HIS A 78 -2.15 -6.24 -7.52
C HIS A 78 -3.04 -5.88 -6.31
N ALA A 79 -4.35 -5.90 -6.54
CA ALA A 79 -5.33 -5.69 -5.48
C ALA A 79 -6.61 -6.46 -5.76
N PHE A 80 -7.30 -6.88 -4.70
CA PHE A 80 -8.59 -7.54 -4.81
C PHE A 80 -9.73 -6.52 -4.76
N ALA A 81 -10.82 -6.84 -5.45
CA ALA A 81 -12.02 -6.01 -5.41
C ALA A 81 -12.66 -6.01 -4.00
N PRO A 82 -13.46 -4.98 -3.64
CA PRO A 82 -14.14 -4.92 -2.34
C PRO A 82 -14.89 -6.20 -1.98
N GLY A 83 -14.65 -6.73 -0.77
CA GLY A 83 -15.27 -7.95 -0.29
C GLY A 83 -14.79 -8.36 1.10
N PRO A 84 -15.26 -9.49 1.65
CA PRO A 84 -14.74 -10.05 2.90
C PRO A 84 -13.39 -10.76 2.69
N GLY A 85 -12.65 -10.99 3.78
CA GLY A 85 -11.34 -11.66 3.75
C GLY A 85 -10.32 -10.81 3.00
N VAL A 86 -9.66 -11.38 1.99
CA VAL A 86 -8.67 -10.65 1.16
C VAL A 86 -9.28 -9.56 0.26
N GLY A 87 -10.60 -9.42 0.25
CA GLY A 87 -11.29 -8.47 -0.62
C GLY A 87 -11.00 -7.02 -0.27
N GLY A 88 -10.23 -6.32 -1.11
CA GLY A 88 -9.79 -4.95 -0.87
C GLY A 88 -8.28 -4.86 -0.62
N ASP A 89 -7.65 -5.97 -0.25
CA ASP A 89 -6.21 -6.01 0.02
C ASP A 89 -5.41 -5.61 -1.22
N SER A 90 -4.29 -4.93 -0.97
CA SER A 90 -3.40 -4.38 -2.00
C SER A 90 -1.98 -4.84 -1.70
N HIS A 91 -1.39 -5.61 -2.61
CA HIS A 91 -0.03 -6.13 -2.49
C HIS A 91 0.88 -5.51 -3.55
N PHE A 92 2.11 -5.23 -3.14
CA PHE A 92 3.15 -4.59 -3.94
C PHE A 92 4.36 -5.53 -3.99
N ASP A 93 4.99 -5.69 -5.16
CA ASP A 93 6.15 -6.58 -5.27
C ASP A 93 7.36 -5.96 -4.55
N ASP A 94 7.91 -6.67 -3.58
CA ASP A 94 9.05 -6.23 -2.77
C ASP A 94 10.41 -6.55 -3.42
N ASP A 95 10.42 -7.16 -4.60
CA ASP A 95 11.62 -7.24 -5.47
C ASP A 95 11.78 -5.99 -6.37
N GLU A 96 10.80 -5.08 -6.38
CA GLU A 96 10.91 -3.77 -7.03
C GLU A 96 11.80 -2.80 -6.26
N LEU A 97 12.31 -1.80 -6.98
CA LEU A 97 12.88 -0.60 -6.35
C LEU A 97 11.78 0.46 -6.20
N TRP A 98 11.19 0.53 -5.01
CA TRP A 98 10.13 1.51 -4.75
C TRP A 98 10.71 2.91 -4.57
N THR A 99 10.22 3.85 -5.39
CA THR A 99 10.66 5.25 -5.40
C THR A 99 9.47 6.19 -5.45
N LEU A 100 9.73 7.50 -5.40
CA LEU A 100 8.71 8.52 -5.67
C LEU A 100 8.55 8.85 -7.17
N GLY A 101 9.13 8.02 -8.06
CA GLY A 101 8.97 8.12 -9.52
C GLY A 101 10.16 8.75 -10.27
N GLU A 102 11.13 9.34 -9.55
CA GLU A 102 12.26 10.07 -10.15
C GLU A 102 13.63 9.48 -9.76
N GLY A 103 13.66 8.22 -9.34
CA GLY A 103 14.87 7.51 -8.89
C GLY A 103 14.92 7.31 -7.37
N GLN A 104 16.01 6.72 -6.90
CA GLN A 104 16.15 6.27 -5.51
C GLN A 104 15.94 7.42 -4.52
N VAL A 105 15.15 7.15 -3.48
CA VAL A 105 14.87 8.09 -2.39
C VAL A 105 15.55 7.58 -1.13
N VAL A 106 16.27 8.47 -0.44
CA VAL A 106 16.94 8.14 0.82
C VAL A 106 16.67 9.27 1.81
N ARG A 107 16.01 8.94 2.93
CA ARG A 107 15.90 9.88 4.05
C ARG A 107 17.21 9.89 4.81
N VAL A 108 17.89 11.02 4.79
CA VAL A 108 19.12 11.23 5.55
C VAL A 108 18.85 11.12 7.05
N LYS A 109 19.89 10.74 7.81
CA LYS A 109 19.85 10.66 9.27
C LYS A 109 21.09 11.30 9.85
N TYR A 110 20.92 11.98 10.98
CA TYR A 110 21.95 12.73 11.68
C TYR A 110 22.52 13.91 10.86
N GLY A 111 23.52 14.60 11.42
CA GLY A 111 24.15 15.74 10.76
C GLY A 111 23.30 17.01 10.85
N ASN A 112 23.47 17.92 9.89
CA ASN A 112 22.83 19.23 9.87
C ASN A 112 21.62 19.31 8.93
N ALA A 113 21.12 18.17 8.46
CA ALA A 113 20.03 18.07 7.49
C ALA A 113 19.08 16.89 7.77
N ASP A 114 19.05 16.35 9.00
CA ASP A 114 18.04 15.38 9.46
C ASP A 114 16.69 16.07 9.69
#